data_AF-A0A961YLA6-F1
#
_entry.id   AF-A0A961YLA6-F1
#
_cell.length_a   1.000
_cell.length_b   1.000
_cell.length_c   1.000
_cell.angle_alpha   90.00
_cell.angle_beta   90.00
_cell.angle_gamma   90.00
#
_symmetry.space_group_name_H-M   'P 1'
#
loop_
_entity.id
_entity.type
_entity.pdbx_description
1 polymer ?
#
loop_
_entity_poly.entity_id
_entity_poly.type
_entity_poly.pdbx_seq_one_letter_code
_entity_poly.pdbx_strand_id
1 'polypeptide(L)' 'MDEIPGDPSAALPDLPGHSSRGRLERVLRRGEFAVTAELNPPDSADPQEVYDRAAIFEGWVDGINATDGSGANCHMS' A
#
# COMPACT_ATOMS: atom_id res chain seq x y z
N MET A 1 3.19 -15.38 12.79
CA MET A 1 3.22 -13.99 12.29
C MET A 1 4.39 -13.93 11.33
N ASP A 2 4.23 -13.32 10.15
CA ASP A 2 5.42 -13.07 9.32
C ASP A 2 6.41 -12.25 10.16
N GLU A 3 7.67 -12.66 10.20
CA GLU A 3 8.72 -11.81 10.77
C GLU A 3 8.64 -10.48 10.05
N ILE A 4 8.29 -9.43 10.78
CA ILE A 4 8.42 -8.07 10.27
C ILE A 4 9.94 -7.88 10.16
N PRO A 5 10.49 -7.68 8.96
CA PRO A 5 11.91 -7.35 8.84
C PRO A 5 12.17 -6.11 9.70
N GLY A 6 13.42 -5.91 10.16
CA GLY A 6 13.77 -4.68 10.88
C GLY A 6 13.44 -3.39 10.10
N ASP A 7 13.16 -3.53 8.80
CA ASP A 7 12.61 -2.55 7.88
C ASP A 7 11.21 -2.99 7.38
N PRO A 8 10.12 -2.34 7.79
CA PRO A 8 8.76 -2.68 7.35
C PRO A 8 8.50 -2.42 5.86
N SER A 9 9.32 -1.60 5.20
CA SER A 9 9.26 -1.31 3.77
C SER A 9 9.92 -2.38 2.89
N ALA A 10 10.72 -3.27 3.50
CA ALA A 10 11.43 -4.31 2.77
C ALA A 10 10.48 -5.36 2.17
N ALA A 11 10.72 -5.72 0.90
CA ALA A 11 9.97 -6.77 0.24
C ALA A 11 10.16 -8.12 0.95
N LEU A 12 9.04 -8.77 1.31
CA LEU A 12 9.06 -10.05 2.03
C LEU A 12 9.64 -11.17 1.16
N PRO A 13 10.10 -12.29 1.74
CA PRO A 13 10.64 -13.42 0.96
C PRO A 13 9.64 -13.97 -0.07
N ASP A 14 10.14 -14.57 -1.15
CA ASP A 14 9.27 -15.32 -2.07
C ASP A 14 8.66 -16.53 -1.39
N LEU A 15 7.38 -16.81 -1.67
CA LEU A 15 6.68 -17.98 -1.16
C LEU A 15 6.05 -18.77 -2.31
N PRO A 16 6.11 -20.12 -2.29
CA PRO A 16 5.45 -20.94 -3.29
C PRO A 16 3.96 -20.59 -3.41
N GLY A 17 3.48 -20.48 -4.65
CA GLY A 17 2.08 -20.16 -4.94
C GLY A 17 1.66 -18.71 -4.67
N HIS A 18 2.57 -17.82 -4.27
CA HIS A 18 2.32 -16.37 -4.15
C HIS A 18 2.79 -15.64 -5.41
N SER A 19 2.04 -14.63 -5.83
CA SER A 19 2.38 -13.78 -6.99
C SER A 19 3.07 -12.47 -6.59
N SER A 20 3.05 -12.12 -5.31
CA SER A 20 3.60 -10.88 -4.76
C SER A 20 4.46 -11.14 -3.52
N ARG A 21 5.33 -10.17 -3.23
CA ARG A 21 6.16 -10.11 -2.02
C ARG A 21 5.58 -9.17 -0.96
N GLY A 22 4.28 -8.86 -1.06
CA GLY A 22 3.56 -7.93 -0.17
C GLY A 22 2.80 -8.64 0.96
N ARG A 23 2.41 -7.87 1.97
CA ARG A 23 1.61 -8.36 3.11
C ARG A 23 0.17 -8.70 2.71
N LEU A 24 -0.45 -7.87 1.88
CA LEU A 24 -1.85 -8.03 1.44
C LEU A 24 -2.17 -9.44 0.92
N GLU A 25 -1.40 -9.96 -0.03
CA GLU A 25 -1.66 -11.30 -0.59
C GLU A 25 -1.57 -12.38 0.50
N ARG A 26 -0.59 -12.27 1.40
CA ARG A 26 -0.37 -13.26 2.46
C ARG A 26 -1.50 -13.25 3.48
N VAL A 27 -1.99 -12.08 3.88
CA VAL A 27 -3.15 -11.93 4.78
C VAL A 27 -4.40 -12.53 4.13
N LEU A 28 -4.67 -12.19 2.87
CA LEU A 28 -5.83 -12.72 2.14
C LEU A 28 -5.76 -14.23 1.96
N ARG A 29 -4.60 -14.81 1.65
CA ARG A 29 -4.42 -16.27 1.50
C ARG A 29 -4.56 -17.04 2.81
N ARG A 30 -4.29 -16.41 3.96
CA ARG A 30 -4.52 -17.00 5.29
C ARG A 30 -5.99 -16.99 5.69
N GLY A 31 -6.84 -16.25 4.97
CA GLY A 31 -8.23 -16.03 5.35
C GLY A 31 -8.36 -15.07 6.56
N GLU A 32 -7.35 -14.23 6.78
CA GLU A 32 -7.32 -13.25 7.85
C GLU A 32 -7.98 -11.93 7.41
N PHE A 33 -8.34 -11.08 8.39
CA PHE A 33 -8.89 -9.76 8.11
C PHE A 33 -7.77 -8.82 7.62
N ALA A 34 -7.96 -8.20 6.46
CA ALA A 34 -7.01 -7.28 5.86
C ALA A 34 -7.42 -5.82 6.08
N VAL A 35 -6.45 -4.98 6.43
CA VAL A 35 -6.60 -3.52 6.52
C VAL A 35 -5.88 -2.89 5.34
N THR A 36 -6.58 -2.04 4.58
CA THR A 36 -6.00 -1.24 3.51
C THR A 36 -6.20 0.25 3.78
N ALA A 37 -5.29 1.07 3.26
CA ALA A 37 -5.45 2.52 3.17
C ALA A 37 -5.55 2.97 1.71
N GLU A 38 -6.21 4.09 1.52
CA GLU A 38 -6.20 4.81 0.24
C GLU A 38 -5.22 5.98 0.34
N LEU A 39 -4.37 6.11 -0.66
CA LEU A 39 -3.44 7.22 -0.82
C LEU A 39 -3.87 8.07 -2.01
N ASN A 40 -4.33 9.28 -1.71
CA ASN A 40 -4.53 10.30 -2.73
C ASN A 40 -3.17 10.89 -3.14
N PRO A 41 -2.81 10.85 -4.43
CA PRO A 41 -1.55 11.41 -4.88
C PRO A 41 -1.48 12.92 -4.56
N PRO A 42 -0.28 13.44 -4.24
CA PRO A 42 -0.06 14.87 -4.16
C PRO A 42 -0.25 15.53 -5.53
N ASP A 43 -0.67 16.79 -5.52
CA ASP A 43 -0.68 17.64 -6.72
C ASP A 43 0.73 18.17 -6.99
N SER A 44 1.66 17.24 -7.21
CA SER A 44 3.10 17.48 -7.36
C SER A 44 3.72 16.36 -8.18
N ALA A 45 4.78 16.70 -8.92
CA ALA A 45 5.60 15.73 -9.64
C ALA A 45 6.72 15.14 -8.77
N ASP A 46 6.89 15.63 -7.54
CA ASP A 46 7.91 15.13 -6.63
C ASP A 46 7.50 13.76 -6.05
N PRO A 47 8.22 12.66 -6.37
CA PRO A 47 7.92 11.36 -5.79
C PRO A 47 8.10 11.33 -4.27
N GLN A 48 8.93 12.22 -3.69
CA GLN A 48 9.14 12.27 -2.25
C GLN A 48 7.85 12.60 -1.49
N GLU A 49 7.00 13.46 -2.04
CA GLU A 49 5.71 13.78 -1.42
C GLU A 49 4.78 12.57 -1.34
N VAL A 50 4.88 11.63 -2.29
CA VAL A 50 4.13 10.36 -2.25
C VAL A 50 4.66 9.48 -1.11
N TYR A 51 5.99 9.36 -0.98
CA TYR A 51 6.62 8.57 0.08
C TYR A 51 6.30 9.12 1.46
N ASP A 52 6.37 10.44 1.64
CA ASP A 52 6.09 11.07 2.93
C ASP A 52 4.63 10.84 3.37
N ARG A 53 3.68 10.89 2.43
CA ARG A 53 2.27 10.55 2.71
C ARG A 53 2.06 9.06 2.95
N ALA A 54 2.81 8.18 2.30
CA ALA A 54 2.71 6.74 2.50
C ALA A 54 3.32 6.28 3.83
N ALA A 55 4.39 6.95 4.30
CA ALA A 55 5.16 6.58 5.48
C ALA A 55 4.31 6.51 6.77
N ILE A 56 3.25 7.32 6.88
CA ILE A 56 2.36 7.29 8.06
C ILE A 56 1.61 5.95 8.22
N PHE A 57 1.46 5.19 7.13
CA PHE A 57 0.77 3.90 7.12
C PHE A 57 1.71 2.71 7.31
N GLU A 58 3.02 2.97 7.37
CA GLU A 58 4.03 1.92 7.48
C GLU A 58 3.84 1.09 8.76
N GLY A 59 3.72 -0.23 8.59
CA GLY A 59 3.46 -1.16 9.69
C GLY A 59 2.01 -1.20 10.21
N TRP A 60 1.13 -0.31 9.74
CA TRP A 60 -0.27 -0.24 10.18
C TRP A 60 -1.26 -0.90 9.22
N VAL A 61 -0.94 -0.93 7.92
CA VAL A 61 -1.82 -1.49 6.88
C VAL A 61 -1.15 -2.63 6.12
N ASP A 62 -1.96 -3.51 5.54
CA ASP A 62 -1.50 -4.65 4.75
C ASP A 62 -1.24 -4.28 3.28
N GLY A 63 -1.81 -3.15 2.84
CA GLY A 63 -1.60 -2.58 1.51
C GLY A 63 -2.13 -1.15 1.40
N ILE A 64 -1.61 -0.42 0.42
CA ILE A 64 -2.04 0.94 0.08
C ILE A 64 -2.52 0.93 -1.36
N ASN A 65 -3.74 1.42 -1.59
CA ASN A 65 -4.25 1.71 -2.92
C ASN A 65 -3.86 3.13 -3.31
N ALA A 66 -3.17 3.31 -4.43
CA ALA A 66 -2.93 4.62 -5.02
C ALA A 66 -4.02 4.91 -6.06
N THR A 67 -4.89 5.88 -5.79
CA THR A 67 -6.03 6.21 -6.67
C THR A 67 -5.60 7.10 -7.83
N ASP A 68 -6.15 6.82 -9.01
CA ASP A 68 -6.11 7.76 -10.12
C ASP A 68 -7.27 8.75 -10.04
N GLY A 69 -7.05 9.99 -10.48
CA GLY A 69 -8.13 10.98 -10.61
C GLY A 69 -8.71 11.56 -9.31
N SER A 70 -8.01 11.48 -8.17
CA SER A 70 -8.48 11.98 -6.86
C SER A 70 -8.86 13.47 -6.82
N GLY A 71 -8.37 14.27 -7.77
CA GLY A 71 -8.66 15.70 -7.92
C GLY A 71 -9.59 16.05 -9.11
N ALA A 72 -10.14 15.06 -9.82
CA ALA A 72 -10.97 15.32 -10.98
C ALA A 72 -12.29 15.99 -10.56
N ASN A 73 -12.49 17.24 -10.99
CA ASN A 73 -13.74 17.97 -10.79
C ASN A 73 -14.64 17.82 -12.02
N CYS A 74 -15.80 17.18 -11.87
CA CYS A 74 -16.80 17.11 -12.93
C CYS A 74 -17.47 18.48 -13.11
N HIS A 75 -17.25 19.13 -14.25
CA HIS A 75 -18.05 20.28 -14.67
C HIS A 75 -19.26 19.76 -15.47
N MET A 76 -20.43 19.65 -14.82
CA MET A 76 -21.68 19.50 -15.56
C MET A 76 -21.99 20.85 -16.21
N SER A 77 -21.94 20.90 -17.54
CA SER A 77 -22.44 22.02 -18.35
C SER A 77 -23.94 22.18 -18.21
#